data_AF-A0A522WI79-F1
#
_entry.id   AF-A0A522WI79-F1
#
_cell.length_a   1.000
_cell.length_b   1.000
_cell.length_c   1.000
_cell.angle_alpha   90.00
_cell.angle_beta   90.00
_cell.angle_gamma   90.00
#
_symmetry.space_group_name_H-M   'P 1'
#
loop_
_entity.id
_entity.type
_entity.pdbx_description
1 polymer ?
#
loop_
_entity_poly.entity_id
_entity_poly.type
_entity_poly.pdbx_seq_one_letter_code
_entity_poly.pdbx_strand_id
1 'polypeptide(L)' 'MQRSLLLKPEKCTGCRQCEMACSFEKERVFNPAKSRIRVF' A
#
# COMPACT_ATOMS: atom_id res chain seq x y z
N MET A 1 -2.50 13.95 -13.09
CA MET A 1 -3.42 12.81 -13.24
C MET A 1 -3.42 12.00 -11.96
N GLN A 2 -4.57 11.82 -11.32
CA GLN A 2 -4.72 11.03 -10.10
C GLN A 2 -5.09 9.59 -10.50
N ARG A 3 -4.36 8.59 -9.98
CA ARG A 3 -4.63 7.16 -10.25
C ARG A 3 -5.21 6.54 -8.99
N SER A 4 -6.31 5.81 -9.14
CA SER A 4 -6.99 5.10 -8.05
C SER A 4 -6.68 3.61 -8.11
N LEU A 5 -6.54 2.98 -6.95
CA LEU A 5 -6.50 1.52 -6.79
C LEU A 5 -7.87 1.05 -6.35
N LEU A 6 -8.45 0.10 -7.07
CA LEU A 6 -9.69 -0.57 -6.68
C LEU A 6 -9.34 -1.76 -5.78
N LEU A 7 -9.81 -1.75 -4.54
CA LEU A 7 -9.69 -2.87 -3.61
C LEU A 7 -11.08 -3.43 -3.28
N LYS A 8 -11.16 -4.72 -2.97
CA LYS A 8 -12.35 -5.37 -2.41
C LYS A 8 -12.21 -5.43 -0.89
N PRO A 9 -12.89 -4.56 -0.12
CA PRO A 9 -12.70 -4.46 1.34
C PRO A 9 -13.04 -5.77 2.06
N GLU A 10 -14.04 -6.50 1.57
CA GLU A 10 -14.46 -7.82 2.07
C GLU A 10 -13.35 -8.89 2.05
N LYS A 11 -12.31 -8.71 1.23
CA LYS A 11 -11.13 -9.61 1.18
C LYS A 11 -9.90 -9.03 1.89
N CYS A 12 -9.97 -7.78 2.34
CA CYS A 12 -8.87 -7.12 3.03
C CYS A 12 -8.81 -7.62 4.48
N THR A 13 -7.66 -8.14 4.90
CA THR A 13 -7.44 -8.59 6.27
C THR A 13 -6.75 -7.53 7.15
N GLY A 14 -6.48 -6.34 6.62
CA GLY A 14 -5.78 -5.27 7.34
C GLY A 14 -4.29 -5.54 7.58
N CYS A 15 -3.67 -6.47 6.85
CA CYS A 15 -2.27 -6.88 7.07
C CYS A 15 -1.21 -5.83 6.69
N ARG A 16 -1.59 -4.75 5.99
CA ARG A 16 -0.71 -3.65 5.52
C ARG A 16 0.46 -4.07 4.63
N GLN A 17 0.46 -5.28 4.09
CA GLN A 17 1.53 -5.75 3.20
C GLN A 17 1.59 -4.98 1.88
N CYS A 18 0.46 -4.50 1.38
CA CYS A 18 0.41 -3.63 0.21
C CYS A 18 1.23 -2.35 0.40
N GLU A 19 1.16 -1.73 1.59
CA GLU A 19 1.93 -0.52 1.91
C GLU A 19 3.43 -0.82 1.95
N MET A 20 3.81 -1.94 2.58
CA MET A 20 5.20 -2.42 2.63
C MET A 20 5.76 -2.73 1.24
N ALA A 21 4.99 -3.44 0.40
CA ALA A 21 5.38 -3.75 -0.97
C ALA A 21 5.59 -2.48 -1.80
N CYS A 22 4.68 -1.50 -1.68
CA CYS A 22 4.81 -0.21 -2.36
C CYS A 22 6.04 0.57 -1.88
N SER A 23 6.30 0.62 -0.57
CA SER A 23 7.51 1.25 -0.02
C SER A 23 8.77 0.57 -0.54
N PHE A 24 8.82 -0.76 -0.57
CA PHE A 24 9.98 -1.47 -1.07
C PHE A 24 10.20 -1.24 -2.57
N GLU A 25 9.14 -1.30 -3.37
CA GLU A 25 9.22 -1.07 -4.81
C GLU A 25 9.70 0.35 -5.16
N LYS A 26 9.26 1.37 -4.40
CA LYS A 26 9.56 2.78 -4.70
C LYS A 26 10.79 3.32 -4.00
N GLU A 27 11.07 2.86 -2.80
CA GLU A 27 12.08 3.46 -1.90
C GLU A 27 13.11 2.42 -1.42
N ARG A 28 12.98 1.15 -1.82
CA ARG A 28 13.87 0.03 -1.43
C ARG A 28 14.03 -0.17 0.08
N VAL A 29 13.01 0.26 0.83
CA VAL A 29 12.94 0.09 2.29
C VAL A 29 11.57 -0.43 2.71
N PHE A 30 11.52 -1.17 3.81
CA PHE A 30 10.27 -1.63 4.42
C PHE A 30 9.79 -0.62 5.45
N ASN A 31 9.23 0.50 4.99
CA ASN A 31 8.69 1.54 5.87
C ASN A 31 7.31 2.02 5.36
N PRO A 32 6.20 1.65 6.01
CA PRO A 32 4.86 2.08 5.61
C PRO A 32 4.70 3.60 5.49
N ALA A 33 5.42 4.39 6.29
CA ALA A 33 5.38 5.85 6.20
C ALA A 33 5.93 6.40 4.87
N LYS A 34 6.77 5.63 4.17
CA LYS A 34 7.29 5.93 2.83
C LYS A 34 6.48 5.29 1.71
N SER A 35 5.37 4.62 2.02
CA SER A 35 4.45 4.08 1.02
C SER A 35 3.70 5.19 0.30
N ARG A 36 3.44 5.02 -1.00
CA ARG A 36 2.65 5.94 -1.82
C ARG A 36 1.15 5.61 -1.83
N ILE A 37 0.78 4.53 -1.15
CA ILE A 37 -0.61 4.11 -0.95
C ILE A 37 -0.89 4.01 0.54
N ARG A 38 -2.15 4.21 0.94
CA ARG A 38 -2.63 3.95 2.29
C ARG A 38 -3.97 3.25 2.20
N VAL A 39 -4.15 2.23 3.03
CA VAL A 39 -5.41 1.48 3.12
C VAL A 39 -5.99 1.73 4.51
N PHE A 40 -7.25 2.18 4.54
CA PHE A 40 -8.02 2.46 5.75
C PHE A 40 -9.10 1.40 5.95
#